data_AF-A0A183EAS3-F1
#
_entry.id   AF-A0A183EAS3-F1
#
_cell.length_a   1.000
_cell.length_b   1.000
_cell.length_c   1.000
_cell.angle_alpha   90.00
_cell.angle_beta   90.00
_cell.angle_gamma   90.00
#
_symmetry.space_group_name_H-M   'P 1'
#
loop_
_entity.id
_entity.type
_entity.pdbx_description
1 polymer ?
#
loop_
_entity_poly.entity_id
_entity_poly.type
_entity_poly.pdbx_seq_one_letter_code
_entity_poly.pdbx_strand_id
1 'polypeptide(L)'
;MMLEIITDLLQLAAAVPNLDKLDLSQISDKPCFKTNAVLALPYFRKLKTLIIDGFVARETAGKGCSHRLEVPPLHHMQHLEALELNCSYDTLSKILHSLRESNAILYNLKRVHFGVKHCSAIYLELLTWFLSEHRSLRSVRISNALFATTVQLRRFYE
;
A
#
# COMPACT_ATOMS: atom_id res chain seq x y z
N MET A 1 14.59 -26.14 -7.53
CA MET A 1 13.96 -25.28 -8.56
C MET A 1 13.04 -24.27 -7.87
N MET A 2 13.58 -23.43 -6.99
CA MET A 2 12.81 -22.53 -6.11
C MET A 2 13.51 -21.16 -5.97
N LEU A 3 14.26 -20.76 -6.99
CA LEU A 3 15.07 -19.53 -7.03
C LEU A 3 14.87 -18.69 -8.31
N GLU A 4 14.13 -19.19 -9.30
CA GLU A 4 14.00 -18.50 -10.61
C GLU A 4 12.90 -17.45 -10.67
N ILE A 5 12.23 -17.13 -9.56
CA ILE A 5 11.03 -16.28 -9.61
C ILE A 5 10.94 -15.32 -8.41
N ILE A 6 12.02 -14.59 -8.16
CA ILE A 6 12.03 -13.39 -7.30
C ILE A 6 12.36 -12.15 -8.17
N THR A 7 12.40 -12.31 -9.49
CA THR A 7 13.56 -11.84 -10.25
C THR A 7 13.41 -10.49 -10.92
N ASP A 8 12.26 -10.07 -11.43
CA ASP A 8 12.25 -8.87 -12.31
C ASP A 8 12.36 -7.55 -11.52
N LEU A 9 11.57 -7.35 -10.46
CA LEU A 9 11.63 -6.12 -9.67
C LEU A 9 12.91 -6.05 -8.81
N LEU A 10 13.41 -7.21 -8.36
CA LEU A 10 14.67 -7.29 -7.62
C LEU A 10 15.87 -7.02 -8.56
N GLN A 11 15.86 -7.53 -9.79
CA GLN A 11 16.85 -7.19 -10.81
C GLN A 11 16.79 -5.71 -11.16
N LEU A 12 15.58 -5.14 -11.28
CA LEU A 12 15.42 -3.71 -11.50
C LEU A 12 16.02 -2.89 -10.35
N ALA A 13 15.73 -3.27 -9.10
CA ALA A 13 16.32 -2.61 -7.93
C ALA A 13 17.84 -2.75 -7.89
N ALA A 14 18.40 -3.89 -8.35
CA ALA A 14 19.83 -4.08 -8.46
C ALA A 14 20.46 -3.20 -9.56
N ALA A 15 19.77 -3.00 -10.67
CA ALA A 15 20.23 -2.17 -11.79
C ALA A 15 20.12 -0.67 -11.49
N VAL A 16 19.04 -0.24 -10.83
CA VAL A 16 18.76 1.16 -10.51
C VAL A 16 18.44 1.39 -9.02
N PRO A 17 19.39 1.10 -8.10
CA PRO A 17 19.14 1.17 -6.65
C PRO A 17 18.90 2.61 -6.15
N ASN A 18 19.32 3.61 -6.93
CA ASN A 18 19.18 5.03 -6.60
C ASN A 18 17.98 5.69 -7.29
N LEU A 19 17.02 4.90 -7.79
CA LEU A 19 15.83 5.42 -8.45
C LEU A 19 14.99 6.28 -7.48
N ASP A 20 14.69 7.52 -7.88
CA ASP A 20 13.94 8.48 -7.05
C ASP A 20 12.41 8.27 -7.13
N LYS A 21 11.90 7.83 -8.28
CA LYS A 21 10.46 7.59 -8.53
C LYS A 21 10.27 6.23 -9.20
N LEU A 22 9.39 5.41 -8.62
CA LEU A 22 8.94 4.15 -9.18
C LEU A 22 7.44 4.21 -9.36
N ASP A 23 7.01 4.00 -10.59
CA ASP A 23 5.61 3.99 -10.98
C ASP A 23 5.25 2.59 -11.49
N LEU A 24 4.46 1.88 -10.70
CA LEU A 24 3.93 0.54 -11.00
C LEU A 24 2.44 0.61 -11.35
N SER A 25 1.97 1.75 -11.87
CA SER A 25 0.60 1.88 -12.36
C SER A 25 0.36 1.00 -13.59
N GLN A 26 -0.87 0.48 -13.69
CA GLN A 26 -1.27 -0.42 -14.77
C GLN A 26 -1.87 0.39 -15.92
N ILE A 27 -1.41 0.12 -17.14
CA ILE A 27 -2.04 0.64 -18.37
C ILE A 27 -3.15 -0.32 -18.84
N SER A 28 -3.20 -1.55 -18.32
CA SER A 28 -4.19 -2.58 -18.68
C SER A 28 -4.51 -3.49 -17.49
N ASP A 29 -5.64 -4.20 -17.51
CA ASP A 29 -6.10 -5.10 -16.42
C ASP A 29 -5.23 -6.35 -16.16
N LYS A 30 -4.04 -6.45 -16.78
CA LYS A 30 -3.13 -7.58 -16.60
C LYS A 30 -2.22 -7.36 -15.40
N PRO A 31 -2.03 -8.38 -14.54
CA PRO A 31 -1.11 -8.27 -13.41
C PRO A 31 0.34 -8.19 -13.92
N CYS A 32 1.01 -7.07 -13.67
CA CYS A 32 2.39 -6.84 -14.11
C CYS A 32 3.43 -7.55 -13.22
N PHE A 33 3.09 -7.92 -11.98
CA PHE A 33 4.05 -8.43 -11.01
C PHE A 33 3.51 -9.59 -10.19
N LYS A 34 4.38 -10.56 -9.88
CA LYS A 34 4.09 -11.59 -8.90
C LYS A 34 3.97 -10.95 -7.52
N THR A 35 3.07 -11.46 -6.69
CA THR A 35 2.70 -10.84 -5.41
C THR A 35 3.91 -10.55 -4.51
N ASN A 36 4.91 -11.43 -4.52
CA ASN A 36 6.13 -11.34 -3.74
C ASN A 36 7.09 -10.24 -4.24
N ALA A 37 6.89 -9.73 -5.45
CA ALA A 37 7.80 -8.75 -6.06
C ALA A 37 7.82 -7.44 -5.28
N VAL A 38 6.73 -7.05 -4.60
CA VAL A 38 6.69 -5.84 -3.77
C VAL A 38 7.66 -5.92 -2.58
N LEU A 39 8.12 -7.12 -2.20
CA LEU A 39 9.16 -7.28 -1.18
C LEU A 39 10.53 -6.78 -1.67
N ALA A 40 10.69 -6.55 -2.98
CA ALA A 40 11.90 -5.93 -3.54
C ALA A 40 11.92 -4.40 -3.38
N LEU A 41 10.82 -3.75 -3.00
CA LEU A 41 10.73 -2.30 -2.86
C LEU A 41 11.81 -1.67 -1.95
N PRO A 42 12.21 -2.28 -0.81
CA PRO A 42 13.26 -1.74 0.05
C PRO A 42 14.65 -1.69 -0.61
N TYR A 43 14.87 -2.44 -1.69
CA TYR A 43 16.16 -2.44 -2.40
C TYR A 43 16.37 -1.17 -3.23
N PHE A 44 15.32 -0.40 -3.51
CA PHE A 44 15.43 0.95 -4.07
C PHE A 44 15.79 1.96 -2.95
N ARG A 45 17.09 2.06 -2.66
CA ARG A 45 17.65 2.78 -1.51
C ARG A 45 17.34 4.27 -1.46
N LYS A 46 17.00 4.91 -2.58
CA LYS A 46 16.68 6.35 -2.64
C LYS A 46 15.26 6.66 -3.08
N LEU A 47 14.37 5.65 -3.06
CA LEU A 47 13.02 5.81 -3.57
C LEU A 47 12.21 6.79 -2.72
N LYS A 48 11.84 7.93 -3.34
CA LYS A 48 11.05 9.00 -2.72
C LYS A 48 9.59 8.97 -3.12
N THR A 49 9.28 8.52 -4.33
CA THR A 49 7.91 8.46 -4.85
C THR A 49 7.58 7.05 -5.29
N LEU A 50 6.57 6.46 -4.69
CA LEU A 50 6.05 5.15 -5.04
C LEU A 50 4.59 5.27 -5.47
N ILE A 51 4.30 4.81 -6.68
CA ILE A 51 2.93 4.71 -7.20
C ILE A 51 2.65 3.24 -7.48
N ILE A 52 1.56 2.72 -6.94
CA ILE A 52 1.12 1.34 -7.15
C ILE A 52 -0.37 1.37 -7.52
N ASP A 53 -0.70 0.80 -8.67
CA ASP A 53 -2.09 0.55 -9.09
C ASP A 53 -2.33 -0.95 -9.27
N GLY A 54 -3.48 -1.41 -8.79
CA GLY A 54 -3.96 -2.78 -9.00
C GLY A 54 -3.20 -3.84 -8.19
N PHE A 55 -2.46 -3.45 -7.15
CA PHE A 55 -1.92 -4.42 -6.20
C PHE A 55 -3.04 -5.05 -5.36
N VAL A 56 -2.95 -6.36 -5.15
CA VAL A 56 -3.88 -7.14 -4.35
C VAL A 56 -3.12 -7.81 -3.22
N ALA A 57 -3.42 -7.41 -1.98
CA ALA A 57 -2.84 -8.01 -0.79
C ALA A 57 -3.37 -9.45 -0.63
N ARG A 58 -2.48 -10.40 -0.36
CA ARG A 58 -2.84 -11.81 -0.17
C ARG A 58 -2.43 -12.29 1.20
N GLU A 59 -3.25 -13.17 1.76
CA GLU A 59 -2.88 -13.96 2.92
C GLU A 59 -2.47 -15.34 2.43
N THR A 60 -1.23 -15.72 2.72
CA THR A 60 -0.75 -17.07 2.46
C THR A 60 -0.71 -17.85 3.77
N ALA A 61 -1.19 -19.09 3.73
CA ALA A 61 -1.08 -20.01 4.85
C ALA A 61 0.40 -20.37 5.06
N GLY A 62 0.97 -19.94 6.17
CA GLY A 62 2.28 -20.32 6.63
C GLY A 62 2.28 -21.67 7.34
N LYS A 63 3.47 -22.21 7.59
CA LYS A 63 3.63 -23.40 8.43
C LYS A 63 3.13 -23.10 9.86
N GLY A 64 2.37 -24.02 10.44
CA GLY A 64 1.91 -23.94 11.84
C GLY A 64 0.78 -22.94 12.10
N CYS A 65 -0.18 -22.80 11.17
CA CYS A 65 -1.33 -21.86 11.29
C CYS A 65 -0.93 -20.38 11.39
N SER A 66 0.30 -20.02 11.03
CA SER A 66 0.69 -18.62 10.89
C SER A 66 0.18 -18.08 9.56
N HIS A 67 -0.61 -17.01 9.56
CA HIS A 67 -0.99 -16.33 8.32
C HIS A 67 0.10 -15.31 7.97
N ARG A 68 0.61 -15.33 6.74
CA ARG A 68 1.54 -14.31 6.23
C ARG A 68 0.77 -13.36 5.34
N LEU A 69 0.70 -12.11 5.77
CA LEU A 69 0.11 -11.04 5.00
C LEU A 69 1.17 -10.45 4.06
N GLU A 70 0.97 -10.60 2.75
CA GLU A 70 1.85 -10.05 1.72
C GLU A 70 1.37 -8.64 1.35
N VAL A 71 2.05 -7.64 1.93
CA VAL A 71 1.84 -6.22 1.67
C VAL A 71 3.17 -5.52 1.36
N PRO A 72 3.16 -4.36 0.67
CA PRO A 72 4.37 -3.58 0.45
C PRO A 72 5.05 -3.24 1.78
N PRO A 73 6.37 -3.49 1.93
CA PRO A 73 7.11 -3.25 3.17
C PRO A 73 7.47 -1.76 3.34
N LEU A 74 6.46 -0.90 3.38
CA LEU A 74 6.61 0.57 3.37
C LEU A 74 7.46 1.09 4.54
N HIS A 75 7.44 0.42 5.69
CA HIS A 75 8.22 0.78 6.88
C HIS A 75 9.74 0.72 6.67
N HIS A 76 10.20 -0.06 5.69
CA HIS A 76 11.62 -0.11 5.32
C HIS A 76 12.02 1.00 4.34
N MET A 77 11.07 1.76 3.80
CA MET A 77 11.32 2.78 2.78
C MET A 77 11.58 4.16 3.43
N GLN A 78 12.72 4.30 4.07
CA GLN A 78 13.05 5.47 4.90
C GLN A 78 13.03 6.80 4.16
N HIS A 79 13.26 6.80 2.84
CA HIS A 79 13.27 8.02 2.01
C HIS A 79 11.92 8.32 1.35
N LEU A 80 10.87 7.53 1.62
CA LEU A 80 9.58 7.69 0.96
C LEU A 80 8.92 9.02 1.37
N GLU A 81 8.71 9.90 0.39
CA GLU A 81 8.08 11.21 0.56
C GLU A 81 6.67 11.28 -0.04
N ALA A 82 6.37 10.44 -1.03
CA ALA A 82 5.09 10.38 -1.71
C ALA A 82 4.66 8.94 -1.97
N LEU A 83 3.45 8.60 -1.55
CA LEU A 83 2.84 7.29 -1.72
C LEU A 83 1.49 7.41 -2.42
N GLU A 84 1.32 6.71 -3.53
CA GLU A 84 0.03 6.57 -4.21
C GLU A 84 -0.35 5.09 -4.30
N LEU A 85 -1.51 4.75 -3.72
CA LEU A 85 -2.08 3.41 -3.73
C LEU A 85 -3.46 3.46 -4.38
N ASN A 86 -3.56 2.90 -5.58
CA ASN A 86 -4.83 2.69 -6.29
C ASN A 86 -5.17 1.20 -6.20
N CYS A 87 -6.05 0.82 -5.27
CA CYS A 87 -6.34 -0.59 -5.00
C CYS A 87 -7.75 -0.82 -4.45
N SER A 88 -8.12 -2.09 -4.27
CA SER A 88 -9.37 -2.44 -3.58
C SER A 88 -9.30 -2.04 -2.11
N TYR A 89 -10.46 -1.80 -1.48
CA TYR A 89 -10.51 -1.52 -0.06
C TYR A 89 -9.88 -2.62 0.80
N ASP A 90 -10.11 -3.89 0.48
CA ASP A 90 -9.52 -5.02 1.21
C ASP A 90 -7.98 -4.97 1.19
N THR A 91 -7.40 -4.57 0.07
CA THR A 91 -5.94 -4.41 -0.03
C THR A 91 -5.47 -3.22 0.79
N LEU A 92 -6.13 -2.07 0.68
CA LEU A 92 -5.74 -0.89 1.42
C LEU A 92 -5.89 -1.09 2.94
N SER A 93 -6.97 -1.70 3.40
CA SER A 93 -7.19 -1.98 4.82
C SER A 93 -6.09 -2.90 5.37
N LYS A 94 -5.71 -3.95 4.64
CA LYS A 94 -4.59 -4.83 4.98
C LYS A 94 -3.26 -4.10 5.08
N ILE A 95 -2.97 -3.20 4.14
CA ILE A 95 -1.75 -2.38 4.17
C ILE A 95 -1.76 -1.47 5.40
N LEU A 96 -2.85 -0.73 5.64
CA LEU A 96 -2.95 0.17 6.79
C LEU A 96 -2.93 -0.58 8.13
N HIS A 97 -3.57 -1.74 8.20
CA HIS A 97 -3.54 -2.61 9.37
C HIS A 97 -2.12 -3.09 9.67
N SER A 98 -1.39 -3.56 8.66
CA SER A 98 0.01 -3.98 8.82
C SER A 98 0.90 -2.85 9.33
N LEU A 99 0.69 -1.63 8.84
CA LEU A 99 1.39 -0.45 9.36
C LEU A 99 1.04 -0.17 10.82
N ARG A 100 -0.24 -0.29 11.19
CA ARG A 100 -0.70 -0.08 12.57
C ARG A 100 -0.14 -1.12 13.53
N GLU A 101 -0.20 -2.40 13.17
CA GLU A 101 0.33 -3.50 13.99
C GLU A 101 1.84 -3.41 14.19
N SER A 102 2.57 -2.99 13.16
CA SER A 102 4.02 -2.78 13.24
C SER A 102 4.41 -1.43 13.86
N ASN A 103 3.43 -0.60 14.23
CA ASN A 103 3.61 0.79 14.64
C ASN A 103 4.55 1.57 13.70
N ALA A 104 4.40 1.32 12.40
CA ALA A 104 5.26 1.87 11.37
C ALA A 104 4.86 3.31 11.03
N ILE A 105 5.69 4.25 11.47
CA ILE A 105 5.54 5.67 11.15
C ILE A 105 6.49 6.03 10.01
N LEU A 106 5.93 6.44 8.87
CA LEU A 106 6.67 6.90 7.70
C LEU A 106 7.05 8.39 7.86
N TYR A 107 8.09 8.67 8.65
CA TYR A 107 8.44 10.04 9.07
C TYR A 107 8.68 11.04 7.94
N ASN A 108 9.14 10.59 6.78
CA ASN A 108 9.40 11.45 5.63
C ASN A 108 8.20 11.62 4.69
N LEU A 109 7.08 10.94 4.95
CA LEU A 109 5.93 10.94 4.08
C LEU A 109 5.20 12.28 4.11
N LYS A 110 5.28 13.03 3.02
CA LYS A 110 4.66 14.35 2.86
C LYS A 110 3.36 14.30 2.07
N ARG A 111 3.22 13.31 1.18
CA ARG A 111 2.10 13.21 0.25
C ARG A 111 1.55 11.80 0.22
N VAL A 112 0.23 11.69 0.30
CA VAL A 112 -0.45 10.41 0.15
C VAL A 112 -1.65 10.54 -0.77
N HIS A 113 -1.82 9.58 -1.66
CA HIS A 113 -3.02 9.42 -2.47
C HIS A 113 -3.56 7.99 -2.34
N PHE A 114 -4.77 7.87 -1.83
CA PHE A 114 -5.50 6.61 -1.77
C PHE A 114 -6.66 6.62 -2.76
N GLY A 115 -6.55 5.86 -3.84
CA GLY A 115 -7.64 5.60 -4.78
C GLY A 115 -8.32 4.27 -4.46
N VAL A 116 -9.52 4.31 -3.88
CA VAL A 116 -10.18 3.11 -3.35
C VAL A 116 -11.28 2.63 -4.31
N LYS A 117 -11.15 1.44 -4.90
CA LYS A 117 -12.12 0.99 -5.93
C LYS A 117 -13.52 0.64 -5.36
N HIS A 118 -13.69 0.46 -4.04
CA HIS A 118 -14.99 0.33 -3.32
C HIS A 118 -14.77 0.61 -1.82
N CYS A 119 -15.57 1.41 -1.09
CA CYS A 119 -15.31 1.74 0.32
C CYS A 119 -16.29 1.07 1.31
N SER A 120 -15.80 0.55 2.43
CA SER A 120 -16.63 0.10 3.58
C SER A 120 -16.44 1.01 4.80
N ALA A 121 -17.41 1.05 5.72
CA ALA A 121 -17.39 1.93 6.90
C ALA A 121 -16.24 1.65 7.89
N ILE A 122 -15.66 0.44 7.88
CA ILE A 122 -14.53 0.03 8.75
C ILE A 122 -13.21 0.72 8.35
N TYR A 123 -13.17 1.34 7.16
CA TYR A 123 -12.03 2.08 6.63
C TYR A 123 -11.60 3.27 7.49
N LEU A 124 -12.54 3.89 8.21
CA LEU A 124 -12.33 5.21 8.80
C LEU A 124 -11.35 5.19 9.98
N GLU A 125 -11.36 4.13 10.81
CA GLU A 125 -10.48 4.06 11.98
C GLU A 125 -9.00 3.91 11.57
N LEU A 126 -8.70 2.99 10.66
CA LEU A 126 -7.33 2.77 10.15
C LEU A 126 -6.80 4.00 9.42
N LEU A 127 -7.66 4.67 8.64
CA LEU A 127 -7.31 5.90 7.98
C LEU A 127 -7.06 7.03 8.99
N THR A 128 -7.91 7.18 10.00
CA THR A 128 -7.74 8.21 11.04
C THR A 128 -6.44 8.01 11.79
N TRP A 129 -6.13 6.77 12.20
CA TRP A 129 -4.85 6.41 12.81
C TRP A 129 -3.67 6.76 11.89
N PHE A 130 -3.74 6.38 10.61
CA PHE A 130 -2.67 6.66 9.66
C PHE A 130 -2.41 8.17 9.55
N LEU A 131 -3.47 8.97 9.41
CA LEU A 131 -3.35 10.42 9.31
C LEU A 131 -2.88 11.08 10.62
N SER A 132 -3.23 10.54 11.79
CA SER A 132 -2.82 11.10 13.09
C SER A 132 -1.34 10.85 13.41
N GLU A 133 -0.83 9.66 13.05
CA GLU A 133 0.56 9.28 13.34
C GLU A 133 1.55 9.89 12.34
N HIS A 134 1.15 10.13 11.09
CA HIS A 134 2.02 10.65 10.04
C HIS A 134 2.00 12.19 9.97
N ARG A 135 2.51 12.83 11.04
CA ARG A 135 2.46 14.30 11.21
C ARG A 135 3.22 15.12 10.16
N SER A 136 4.08 14.48 9.36
CA SER A 136 4.80 15.13 8.26
C SER A 136 3.97 15.29 6.98
N LEU A 137 2.76 14.68 6.93
CA LEU A 137 1.85 14.81 5.81
C LEU A 137 1.43 16.27 5.58
N ARG A 138 1.54 16.70 4.33
CA ARG A 138 1.16 18.04 3.84
C ARG A 138 0.06 17.99 2.78
N SER A 139 -0.08 16.86 2.10
CA SER A 139 -1.09 16.66 1.07
C SER A 139 -1.67 15.26 1.19
N VAL A 140 -2.99 15.20 1.31
CA VAL A 140 -3.75 13.97 1.42
C VAL A 140 -4.84 14.03 0.35
N ARG A 141 -4.82 13.05 -0.55
CA ARG A 141 -5.87 12.85 -1.55
C ARG A 141 -6.51 11.49 -1.31
N ILE A 142 -7.83 11.47 -1.22
CA ILE A 142 -8.57 10.22 -1.10
C ILE A 142 -9.65 10.25 -2.18
N SER A 143 -9.56 9.34 -3.13
CA SER A 143 -10.50 9.20 -4.24
C SER A 143 -11.45 8.05 -3.97
N ASN A 144 -12.72 8.22 -4.37
CA ASN A 144 -13.79 7.23 -4.21
C ASN A 144 -14.06 6.81 -2.75
N ALA A 145 -13.71 7.66 -1.78
CA ALA A 145 -14.09 7.46 -0.40
C ALA A 145 -15.56 7.86 -0.17
N LEU A 146 -16.42 6.85 -0.12
CA LEU A 146 -17.77 7.00 0.40
C LEU A 146 -17.71 6.92 1.93
N PHE A 147 -17.58 8.08 2.57
CA PHE A 147 -17.76 8.22 4.02
C PHE A 147 -19.25 8.27 4.34
N ALA A 148 -19.97 7.18 4.07
CA ALA A 148 -21.35 7.06 4.53
C ALA A 148 -21.32 6.59 5.98
N THR A 149 -21.59 7.49 6.92
CA THR A 149 -21.83 7.11 8.32
C THR A 149 -23.05 6.19 8.39
N THR A 150 -23.11 5.31 9.40
CA THR A 150 -24.29 4.43 9.62
C THR A 150 -25.59 5.21 9.70
N VAL A 151 -25.52 6.47 10.16
CA VAL A 151 -26.64 7.43 10.21
C VAL A 151 -27.04 7.91 8.81
N GLN A 152 -26.08 8.21 7.93
CA GLN A 152 -26.35 8.59 6.53
C GLN A 152 -26.88 7.41 5.72
N LEU A 153 -26.43 6.19 6.01
CA LEU A 153 -26.96 4.97 5.38
C LEU A 153 -28.40 4.71 5.81
N ARG A 154 -28.74 4.82 7.10
CA ARG A 154 -30.14 4.65 7.57
C ARG A 154 -31.10 5.62 6.88
N ARG A 155 -30.73 6.89 6.80
CA ARG A 155 -31.55 7.92 6.12
C ARG A 155 -31.75 7.73 4.62
N PHE A 156 -30.98 6.85 3.98
CA PHE A 156 -31.09 6.59 2.54
C PHE A 156 -31.98 5.37 2.25
N TYR A 157 -32.13 4.46 3.21
CA TYR A 157 -32.95 3.25 3.10
C TYR A 157 -34.27 3.34 3.88
N GLU A 158 -34.52 4.45 4.57
CA GLU A 158 -35.80 4.86 5.17
C GLU A 158 -36.45 5.93 4.29
#